data_AF-B0TF26-F1
#
_entry.id   AF-B0TF26-F1
#
_cell.length_a   1.000
_cell.length_b   1.000
_cell.length_c   1.000
_cell.angle_alpha   90.00
_cell.angle_beta   90.00
_cell.angle_gamma   90.00
#
_symmetry.space_group_name_H-M   'P 1'
#
loop_
_entity.id
_entity.type
_entity.pdbx_description
1 polymer ?
#
loop_
_entity_poly.entity_id
_entity_poly.type
_entity_poly.pdbx_seq_one_letter_code
_entity_poly.pdbx_strand_id
1 'polypeptide(L)' 'MNGNEVRSYLLSPEELEELWARLGKPGELAPGIKAPKKRNKSSAHRPEDPKE' A
#
# COMPACT_ATOMS: atom_id res chain seq x y z
N MET A 1 -2.91 -3.55 33.76
CA MET A 1 -2.05 -4.13 32.71
C MET A 1 -2.97 -4.44 31.54
N ASN A 2 -2.93 -3.62 30.48
CA ASN A 2 -3.75 -3.87 29.29
C ASN A 2 -2.96 -4.85 28.42
N GLY A 3 -3.46 -6.08 28.32
CA GLY A 3 -2.79 -7.18 27.62
C GLY A 3 -2.50 -6.86 26.16
N ASN A 4 -1.35 -7.32 25.67
CA ASN A 4 -1.02 -7.40 24.26
C ASN A 4 -1.98 -8.41 23.59
N GLU A 5 -3.19 -7.98 23.26
CA GLU A 5 -4.15 -8.81 22.55
C GLU A 5 -3.84 -8.72 21.05
N VAL A 6 -3.17 -9.75 20.52
CA VAL A 6 -2.86 -9.85 19.09
C VAL A 6 -4.15 -10.17 18.34
N ARG A 7 -4.72 -9.17 17.66
CA ARG A 7 -5.90 -9.35 16.82
C ARG A 7 -5.48 -9.91 15.47
N SER A 8 -5.82 -11.17 15.21
CA SER A 8 -5.70 -11.78 13.89
C SER A 8 -6.91 -11.42 13.03
N TYR A 9 -6.71 -10.59 12.02
CA TYR A 9 -7.73 -10.22 11.04
C TYR A 9 -7.67 -11.19 9.87
N LEU A 10 -8.27 -12.37 10.04
CA LEU A 10 -8.50 -13.32 8.96
C LEU A 10 -9.86 -13.02 8.36
N LEU A 11 -9.88 -12.62 7.09
CA LEU A 11 -11.13 -12.50 6.33
C LEU A 11 -11.61 -13.90 5.94
N SER A 12 -12.91 -14.10 5.98
CA SER A 12 -13.55 -15.23 5.34
C SER A 12 -13.38 -15.16 3.81
N PRO A 13 -13.53 -16.27 3.08
CA PRO A 13 -13.43 -16.26 1.62
C PRO A 13 -14.39 -15.28 0.94
N GLU A 14 -15.61 -15.13 1.49
CA GLU A 14 -16.65 -14.24 0.96
C GLU A 14 -16.26 -12.76 1.14
N GLU A 15 -15.79 -12.39 2.33
CA GLU A 15 -15.32 -11.02 2.61
C GLU A 15 -14.08 -10.66 1.76
N LEU A 16 -13.22 -11.64 1.48
CA LEU A 16 -12.06 -11.46 0.63
C LEU A 16 -12.47 -11.22 -0.83
N GLU A 17 -13.48 -11.94 -1.33
CA GLU A 17 -14.01 -11.78 -2.68
C GLU A 17 -14.67 -10.41 -2.87
N GLU A 18 -15.48 -9.96 -1.90
CA GLU A 18 -16.07 -8.61 -1.92
C GLU A 18 -14.98 -7.52 -1.94
N LEU A 19 -13.94 -7.71 -1.13
CA LEU A 19 -12.81 -6.78 -1.07
C LEU A 19 -12.05 -6.72 -2.39
N TRP A 20 -11.83 -7.87 -3.05
CA TRP A 20 -11.18 -7.92 -4.37
C TRP A 20 -12.06 -7.35 -5.49
N ALA A 21 -13.37 -7.54 -5.44
CA ALA A 21 -14.29 -6.92 -6.40
C ALA A 21 -14.20 -5.39 -6.34
N ARG A 22 -14.04 -4.83 -5.13
CA ARG A 22 -13.97 -3.38 -4.91
C ARG A 22 -12.59 -2.77 -5.17
N LEU A 23 -11.52 -3.44 -4.72
CA LEU A 23 -10.15 -2.91 -4.72
C LEU A 23 -9.23 -3.57 -5.75
N GLY A 24 -9.72 -4.53 -6.52
CA GLY A 24 -8.89 -5.40 -7.32
C GLY A 24 -8.13 -6.42 -6.47
N LYS A 25 -7.57 -7.43 -7.15
CA LYS A 25 -6.70 -8.40 -6.48
C LYS A 25 -5.37 -7.74 -6.09
N PRO A 26 -4.69 -8.27 -5.06
CA PRO A 26 -3.35 -7.81 -4.72
C PRO A 26 -2.42 -7.85 -5.94
N GLY A 27 -1.80 -6.71 -6.27
CA GLY A 27 -0.93 -6.58 -7.44
C GLY A 27 -1.64 -6.20 -8.74
N GLU A 28 -2.97 -6.24 -8.79
CA GLU A 28 -3.77 -5.69 -9.87
C GLU A 28 -4.18 -4.25 -9.55
N LEU A 29 -4.31 -3.43 -10.58
CA LEU A 29 -4.90 -2.10 -10.42
C LEU A 29 -6.40 -2.29 -10.21
N ALA A 30 -6.95 -1.75 -9.12
CA ALA A 30 -8.38 -1.79 -8.87
C ALA A 30 -9.18 -1.31 -10.10
N PRO A 31 -10.23 -2.03 -10.52
CA PRO A 31 -11.04 -1.63 -11.67
C PRO A 31 -11.61 -0.23 -11.42
N GLY A 32 -11.31 0.71 -12.32
CA GLY A 32 -11.78 2.10 -12.22
C GLY A 32 -10.89 3.07 -11.43
N ILE A 33 -9.86 2.60 -10.72
CA ILE A 33 -8.86 3.49 -10.11
C ILE A 33 -7.82 3.85 -11.17
N LYS A 34 -7.72 5.13 -11.51
CA LYS A 34 -6.63 5.62 -12.38
C LYS A 34 -5.29 5.34 -11.72
N ALA A 35 -4.33 4.82 -12.48
CA ALA A 35 -2.97 4.62 -11.99
C ALA A 35 -2.45 5.92 -11.36
N PRO A 36 -1.84 5.85 -10.16
CA PRO A 36 -1.31 7.04 -9.52
C PRO A 36 -0.32 7.71 -10.48
N LYS A 37 -0.50 9.02 -10.68
CA LYS A 37 0.33 9.81 -11.60
C LYS A 37 1.79 9.54 -11.27
N LYS A 38 2.54 9.04 -12.26
CA LYS A 38 3.98 8.75 -12.13
C LYS A 38 4.63 9.96 -11.46
N ARG A 39 5.13 9.79 -10.24
CA ARG A 39 5.93 10.84 -9.59
C ARG A 39 7.14 11.04 -10.49
N ASN A 40 7.22 12.21 -11.12
CA ASN A 40 8.47 12.67 -11.68
C ASN A 40 9.41 12.71 -10.48
N LYS A 41 10.34 11.75 -10.40
CA LYS A 41 11.49 11.90 -9.52
C LYS A 41 12.18 13.15 -10.04
N SER A 42 11.89 14.32 -9.47
CA SER A 42 12.92 15.34 -9.46
C SER A 42 14.11 14.63 -8.80
N SER A 43 15.21 14.56 -9.51
CA SER A 43 16.51 14.32 -8.91
C SER A 43 16.68 15.41 -7.86
N ALA A 44 16.11 15.18 -6.68
CA ALA A 44 16.39 15.98 -5.51
C ALA A 44 17.88 15.80 -5.33
N HIS A 45 18.61 16.85 -5.70
CA HIS A 45 20.02 17.04 -5.46
C HIS A 45 20.26 16.55 -4.04
N ARG A 46 20.97 15.42 -3.89
CA ARG A 46 21.56 15.10 -2.59
C ARG A 46 22.46 16.30 -2.28
N PRO A 47 22.34 16.96 -1.12
CA PRO A 47 23.43 17.80 -0.68
C PRO A 47 24.62 16.83 -0.52
N GLU A 48 25.68 17.08 -1.28
CA GLU A 48 26.94 16.36 -1.15
C GLU A 48 27.37 16.40 0.32
N ASP A 49 27.71 15.25 0.88
CA ASP A 49 28.31 15.16 2.21
C ASP A 49 29.56 16.06 2.26
N PRO A 50 29.80 16.83 3.34
CA PRO A 50 30.99 17.67 3.41
C PRO A 50 32.22 16.76 3.45
N LYS A 51 33.13 16.94 2.48
CA LYS A 51 34.46 16.33 2.54
C LYS A 51 35.25 16.95 3.70
N GLU A 52 35.78 16.08 4.55
CA GLU A 52 36.85 16.39 5.52
C GLU A 52 38.12 16.91 4.82
#